data_AF-A0A062GX50-F1
#
_entry.id   AF-A0A062GX50-F1
#
_cell.length_a   1.000
_cell.length_b   1.000
_cell.length_c   1.000
_cell.angle_alpha   90.00
_cell.angle_beta   90.00
_cell.angle_gamma   90.00
#
_symmetry.space_group_name_H-M   'P 1'
#
loop_
_entity.id
_entity.type
_entity.pdbx_description
1 polymer ?
#
loop_
_entity_poly.entity_id
_entity_poly.type
_entity_poly.pdbx_seq_one_letter_code
_entity_poly.pdbx_strand_id
1 'polypeptide(L)' 'MKLVDQNNSPLMPGYTVRINGQQDGMVGYDGEVFIPNLLKQNKLEVDLLDHGSCQVDFAYKNTQYSTKKLGLMYVDKYC' A
#
# COMPACT_ATOMS: atom_id res chain seq x y z
N MET A 1 -1.79 -3.49 3.54
CA MET A 1 -2.36 -2.13 3.36
C MET A 1 -3.28 -2.15 2.15
N LYS A 2 -4.11 -1.14 1.94
CA LYS A 2 -5.00 -1.05 0.77
C LYS A 2 -4.68 0.16 -0.10
N LEU A 3 -4.58 -0.06 -1.40
CA LEU A 3 -4.44 0.97 -2.41
C LEU A 3 -5.78 1.14 -3.14
N VAL A 4 -6.23 2.37 -3.29
CA VAL A 4 -7.47 2.73 -3.97
C VAL A 4 -7.21 3.79 -5.02
N ASP A 5 -8.07 3.89 -6.02
CA ASP A 5 -8.07 4.95 -7.02
C ASP A 5 -8.75 6.24 -6.48
N GLN A 6 -8.78 7.29 -7.31
CA GLN A 6 -9.42 8.57 -7.00
C GLN A 6 -10.92 8.46 -6.73
N ASN A 7 -11.57 7.39 -7.20
CA ASN A 7 -12.98 7.09 -6.96
C ASN A 7 -13.19 6.22 -5.71
N ASN A 8 -12.13 6.00 -4.92
CA ASN A 8 -12.10 5.11 -3.77
C ASN A 8 -12.36 3.63 -4.11
N SER A 9 -12.13 3.25 -5.37
CA SER A 9 -12.21 1.87 -5.84
C SER A 9 -10.87 1.18 -5.61
N PRO A 10 -10.84 -0.10 -5.19
CA PRO A 10 -9.58 -0.80 -5.02
C PRO A 10 -8.78 -0.86 -6.33
N LEU A 11 -7.47 -0.65 -6.23
CA LEU A 11 -6.58 -0.89 -7.35
C LEU A 11 -6.67 -2.36 -7.79
N MET A 12 -6.64 -2.58 -9.10
CA MET A 12 -6.73 -3.94 -9.64
C MET A 12 -5.51 -4.77 -9.23
N PRO A 13 -5.69 -6.08 -9.01
CA PRO A 13 -4.58 -6.98 -8.81
C PRO A 13 -3.72 -7.02 -10.08
N GLY A 14 -2.42 -7.27 -9.92
CA GLY A 14 -1.51 -7.38 -11.07
C GLY A 14 -0.46 -6.28 -11.14
N TYR A 15 -0.73 -5.11 -10.55
CA TYR A 15 0.22 -4.01 -10.58
C TYR A 15 1.45 -4.30 -9.72
N THR A 16 2.61 -3.96 -10.27
CA THR A 16 3.90 -4.06 -9.55
C THR A 16 4.02 -2.87 -8.61
N VAL A 17 4.42 -3.14 -7.37
CA VAL A 17 4.67 -2.11 -6.36
C VAL A 17 6.12 -2.16 -5.95
N ARG A 18 6.84 -1.06 -6.12
CA ARG A 18 8.21 -0.89 -5.65
C ARG A 18 8.21 -0.20 -4.29
N ILE A 19 8.66 -0.92 -3.28
CA ILE A 19 8.72 -0.53 -1.88
C ILE A 19 10.11 0.05 -1.58
N ASN A 20 10.14 1.32 -1.18
CA ASN A 20 11.35 2.06 -0.78
C ASN A 20 12.48 2.01 -1.83
N GLY A 21 12.16 1.75 -3.11
CA GLY A 21 13.14 1.59 -4.19
C GLY A 21 13.98 0.31 -4.12
N GLN A 22 13.77 -0.56 -3.12
CA GLN A 22 14.64 -1.69 -2.81
C GLN A 22 13.97 -3.04 -3.02
N GLN A 23 12.65 -3.11 -2.84
CA GLN A 23 11.91 -4.37 -2.88
C GLN A 23 10.71 -4.22 -3.80
N ASP A 24 10.44 -5.24 -4.59
CA ASP A 24 9.21 -5.32 -5.38
C ASP A 24 8.16 -6.18 -4.65
N GLY A 25 6.91 -5.81 -4.86
CA GLY A 25 5.71 -6.49 -4.38
C GLY A 25 4.62 -6.38 -5.44
N MET A 26 3.44 -6.87 -5.13
CA MET A 26 2.33 -6.93 -6.08
C MET A 26 1.03 -6.55 -5.38
N VAL A 27 0.17 -5.85 -6.12
CA VAL A 27 -1.21 -5.61 -5.70
C VAL A 27 -1.99 -6.91 -5.83
N GLY A 28 -2.57 -7.36 -4.72
CA GLY A 28 -3.48 -8.49 -4.63
C GLY A 28 -4.94 -8.06 -4.78
N TYR A 29 -5.84 -8.98 -4.47
CA TYR A 29 -7.28 -8.71 -4.48
C TYR A 29 -7.66 -7.60 -3.48
N ASP A 30 -8.75 -6.90 -3.75
CA ASP A 30 -9.23 -5.76 -2.95
C ASP A 30 -8.20 -4.62 -2.78
N GLY A 31 -7.24 -4.50 -3.69
CA GLY A 31 -6.19 -3.48 -3.64
C GLY A 31 -5.18 -3.73 -2.52
N GLU A 32 -5.11 -4.94 -1.97
CA GLU A 32 -4.24 -5.25 -0.86
C GLU A 32 -2.78 -5.43 -1.30
N VAL A 33 -1.86 -4.85 -0.54
CA VAL A 33 -0.42 -5.03 -0.74
C VAL A 33 0.23 -5.53 0.54
N PHE A 34 1.03 -6.58 0.40
CA PHE A 34 1.90 -7.08 1.46
C PHE A 34 3.24 -6.35 1.43
N ILE A 35 3.59 -5.69 2.53
CA ILE A 35 4.80 -4.89 2.68
C ILE A 35 5.56 -5.41 3.90
N PRO A 36 6.56 -6.29 3.71
CA PRO A 36 7.40 -6.73 4.82
C PRO A 36 8.35 -5.61 5.24
N ASN A 37 8.86 -5.70 6.47
CA ASN A 37 9.92 -4.84 6.99
C ASN A 37 9.62 -3.33 6.92
N LEU A 38 8.38 -2.94 7.24
CA LEU A 38 7.97 -1.53 7.26
C LEU A 38 8.90 -0.66 8.10
N LEU A 39 9.42 0.41 7.47
CA LEU A 39 10.20 1.45 8.12
C LEU A 39 9.27 2.49 8.76
N LYS A 40 9.80 3.43 9.54
CA LYS A 40 9.00 4.52 10.11
C LYS A 40 8.38 5.42 9.04
N GLN A 41 9.06 5.58 7.91
CA GLN A 41 8.59 6.27 6.71
C GLN A 41 8.83 5.34 5.53
N ASN A 42 7.79 5.14 4.71
CA ASN A 42 7.85 4.28 3.55
C ASN A 42 7.31 5.02 2.34
N LYS A 43 7.87 4.65 1.19
CA LYS A 43 7.46 5.11 -0.12
C LYS A 43 7.10 3.90 -0.97
N LEU A 44 5.96 3.97 -1.65
CA LEU A 44 5.53 3.00 -2.64
C LEU A 44 5.42 3.68 -3.98
N GLU A 45 5.96 3.04 -5.00
CA GLU A 45 5.76 3.40 -6.39
C GLU A 45 5.01 2.24 -7.05
N VAL A 46 3.78 2.50 -7.50
CA VAL A 46 2.94 1.54 -8.20
C VAL A 46 3.07 1.81 -9.69
N ASP A 47 3.49 0.80 -10.45
CA ASP A 47 3.49 0.86 -11.90
C ASP A 47 2.09 0.50 -12.41
N LEU A 48 1.39 1.49 -12.96
CA LEU A 48 0.05 1.37 -13.53
C LEU A 48 0.09 1.07 -15.04
N LEU A 49 1.24 0.62 -15.56
CA LEU A 49 1.46 0.27 -16.94
C LEU A 49 1.17 1.47 -17.87
N ASP A 50 0.17 1.33 -18.74
CA ASP A 50 -0.23 2.36 -19.71
C ASP A 50 -0.81 3.63 -19.05
N HIS A 51 -1.16 3.55 -17.76
CA HIS A 51 -1.70 4.68 -16.99
C HIS A 51 -0.61 5.45 -16.23
N GLY A 52 0.67 5.11 -16.45
CA GLY A 52 1.81 5.77 -15.81
C GLY A 52 2.13 5.13 -14.46
N SER A 53 2.58 5.94 -13.50
CA SER A 53 2.91 5.46 -12.15
C SER A 53 2.26 6.32 -11.08
N CYS A 54 1.99 5.69 -9.95
CA CYS A 54 1.48 6.34 -8.75
C CYS A 54 2.50 6.25 -7.63
N GLN A 55 2.70 7.34 -6.89
CA GLN A 55 3.58 7.36 -5.73
C GLN A 55 2.77 7.64 -4.46
N VAL A 56 3.03 6.83 -3.44
CA VAL A 56 2.42 6.96 -2.12
C VAL A 56 3.49 6.99 -1.04
N ASP A 57 3.49 8.07 -0.26
CA ASP A 57 4.29 8.19 0.95
C ASP A 57 3.44 7.95 2.21
N PHE A 58 3.96 7.18 3.16
CA PHE A 58 3.27 6.90 4.41
C PHE A 58 4.19 6.61 5.59
N ALA A 59 3.81 7.15 6.74
CA ALA A 59 4.44 6.82 8.01
C ALA A 59 3.82 5.55 8.59
N TYR A 60 4.66 4.66 9.10
CA TYR A 60 4.22 3.51 9.90
C TYR A 60 4.66 3.70 11.35
N LYS A 61 3.68 3.78 12.26
CA LYS A 61 3.93 3.72 13.70
C LYS A 61 3.60 2.31 14.16
N ASN A 62 4.62 1.57 14.58
CA ASN A 62 4.42 0.30 15.27
C ASN A 62 3.91 0.56 16.70
N THR A 63 2.66 1.00 16.81
CA THR A 63 1.96 0.95 18.09
C THR A 63 1.67 -0.52 18.36
N GLN A 64 2.42 -1.13 19.28
CA GLN A 64 2.07 -2.44 19.83
C GLN A 64 0.71 -2.33 20.52
N TYR A 65 -0.38 -2.46 19.75
CA TYR A 65 -1.70 -2.60 20.32
C TYR A 65 -1.82 -4.04 20.80
N SER A 66 -1.61 -4.18 22.12
CA SER A 66 -2.25 -5.20 22.95
C SER A 66 -3.62 -5.54 22.37
N THR A 67 -3.82 -6.82 22.10
CA THR A 67 -5.03 -7.48 21.62
C THR A 67 -6.33 -6.74 21.98
N LYS A 68 -6.82 -5.88 21.08
CA LYS A 68 -8.24 -5.55 20.93
C LYS A 68 -8.51 -4.74 19.66
N LYS A 69 -9.46 -5.27 18.87
CA LYS A 69 -10.17 -4.69 17.71
C LYS A 69 -9.52 -4.95 16.33
N LEU A 70 -10.24 -5.75 15.53
CA LEU A 70 -10.14 -5.95 14.07
C LEU A 70 -10.39 -4.63 13.33
N GLY A 71 -9.56 -3.62 13.59
CA GLY A 71 -9.77 -2.25 13.17
C GLY A 71 -8.49 -1.44 13.23
N LEU A 72 -7.33 -2.08 12.95
CA LEU A 72 -6.20 -1.35 12.41
C LEU A 72 -6.70 -0.77 11.08
N MET A 73 -7.13 0.49 11.14
CA MET A 73 -7.68 1.26 10.03
C MET A 73 -6.77 1.06 8.82
N TYR A 74 -7.26 0.35 7.81
CA TYR A 74 -6.64 0.34 6.50
C TYR A 74 -6.62 1.80 6.07
N VAL A 75 -5.44 2.41 6.08
CA VAL A 75 -5.28 3.76 5.56
C VAL A 75 -5.34 3.60 4.06
N ASP A 76 -6.49 3.93 3.47
CA ASP A 76 -6.66 3.98 2.03
C ASP A 76 -5.66 5.00 1.48
N LYS A 77 -4.79 4.53 0.61
CA LYS A 77 -3.79 5.35 -0.06
C LYS A 77 -4.17 5.49 -1.51
N TYR A 78 -4.32 6.75 -1.92
CA TYR A 78 -4.84 7.13 -3.21
C TYR A 78 -3.75 7.05 -4.28
N CYS A 79 -4.00 6.15 -5.23
CA CYS A 79 -3.74 6.33 -6.64
C CYS A 79 -5.08 6.67 -7.31
#